data_AF-A0A0M2M397-F1
#
_entry.id   AF-A0A0M2M397-F1
#
_cell.length_a   1.000
_cell.length_b   1.000
_cell.length_c   1.000
_cell.angle_alpha   90.00
_cell.angle_beta   90.00
_cell.angle_gamma   90.00
#
_symmetry.space_group_name_H-M   'P 1'
#
loop_
_entity.id
_entity.type
_entity.pdbx_description
1 polymer ?
#
loop_
_entity_poly.entity_id
_entity_poly.type
_entity_poly.pdbx_seq_one_letter_code
_entity_poly.pdbx_strand_id
1 'polypeptide(L)'
;MSAHNHGIELNGLGAAVRAVDWESSTANSRSQRRDPRMPLLATTPGFTEWIQTGWGDADRTPRVESGAIPAAEVHRRRLSEALPGRTLVVTAGRAQLRMNDTFFDFRADSDFLWLVGYAVEDGVLVLRPVAGGHDATLYITPPARPGDAAFHADAAHGELWVGPQPGAAELEAALGIRV
;
A
#
# COMPACT_ATOMS: atom_id res chain seq x y z
N MET A 1 -11.10 23.72 -14.90
CA MET A 1 -9.72 23.82 -14.35
C MET A 1 -9.13 22.42 -14.35
N SER A 2 -8.01 22.24 -15.04
CA SER A 2 -7.43 20.93 -15.38
C SER A 2 -6.90 20.23 -14.13
N ALA A 3 -7.45 19.07 -13.80
CA ALA A 3 -6.88 18.17 -12.81
C ALA A 3 -5.44 17.83 -13.23
N HIS A 4 -4.48 18.25 -12.42
CA HIS A 4 -3.09 17.86 -12.59
C HIS A 4 -3.01 16.39 -12.16
N ASN A 5 -3.00 15.51 -13.15
CA ASN A 5 -2.57 14.13 -12.97
C ASN A 5 -1.12 14.21 -12.50
N HIS A 6 -0.85 13.95 -11.22
CA HIS A 6 0.51 13.71 -10.73
C HIS A 6 0.95 12.35 -11.27
N GLY A 7 1.21 12.31 -12.57
CA GLY A 7 1.73 11.15 -13.26
C GLY A 7 3.11 10.85 -12.72
N ILE A 8 3.18 9.88 -11.81
CA ILE A 8 4.43 9.18 -11.55
C ILE A 8 4.79 8.48 -12.86
N GLU A 9 5.83 8.97 -13.53
CA GLU A 9 6.33 8.34 -14.74
C GLU A 9 7.00 7.01 -14.34
N LEU A 10 6.28 5.91 -14.54
CA LEU A 10 6.77 4.57 -14.24
C LEU A 10 7.94 4.25 -15.17
N ASN A 11 9.14 4.07 -14.61
CA ASN A 11 10.35 3.75 -15.36
C ASN A 11 10.83 2.31 -15.10
N GLY A 12 11.70 1.81 -16.00
CA GLY A 12 12.28 0.47 -15.89
C GLY A 12 11.24 -0.65 -15.93
N LEU A 13 11.36 -1.62 -15.00
CA LEU A 13 10.40 -2.74 -14.89
C LEU A 13 8.97 -2.27 -14.58
N GLY A 14 8.79 -1.07 -13.99
CA GLY A 14 7.47 -0.49 -13.74
C GLY A 14 6.64 -0.24 -15.01
N ALA A 15 7.28 -0.12 -16.18
CA ALA A 15 6.58 -0.01 -17.47
C ALA A 15 6.08 -1.37 -18.01
N ALA A 16 6.62 -2.49 -17.50
CA ALA A 16 6.29 -3.85 -17.94
C ALA A 16 5.47 -4.64 -16.91
N VAL A 17 5.41 -4.18 -15.66
CA VAL A 17 4.57 -4.78 -14.61
C VAL A 17 3.14 -4.28 -14.80
N ARG A 18 2.29 -5.15 -15.35
CA ARG A 18 0.85 -5.00 -15.18
C ARG A 18 0.53 -5.51 -13.77
N ALA A 19 0.11 -4.63 -12.86
CA ALA A 19 -0.49 -5.09 -11.61
C ALA A 19 -1.72 -5.91 -12.01
N VAL A 20 -1.58 -7.23 -11.97
CA VAL A 20 -2.68 -8.14 -12.20
C VAL A 20 -3.35 -8.25 -10.85
N ASP A 21 -4.39 -7.46 -10.65
CA ASP A 21 -5.37 -7.81 -9.64
C ASP A 21 -5.90 -9.21 -10.00
N TRP A 22 -5.71 -10.17 -9.09
CA TRP A 22 -6.07 -11.56 -9.36
C TRP A 22 -7.59 -11.69 -9.50
N GLU A 23 -8.39 -10.77 -8.94
CA GLU A 23 -9.85 -10.72 -9.11
C GLU A 23 -10.22 -10.36 -10.56
N SER A 24 -9.41 -9.51 -11.20
CA SER A 24 -9.55 -9.13 -12.61
C SER A 24 -9.35 -10.28 -13.61
N SER A 25 -8.96 -11.48 -13.15
CA SER A 25 -8.77 -12.66 -14.00
C SER A 25 -10.02 -13.55 -14.20
N THR A 26 -11.11 -13.29 -13.47
CA THR A 26 -12.36 -14.08 -13.63
C THR A 26 -13.39 -13.38 -14.52
N ALA A 27 -13.37 -13.69 -15.81
CA ALA A 27 -14.43 -13.25 -16.72
C ALA A 27 -15.80 -13.83 -16.27
N ASN A 28 -16.82 -12.97 -16.11
CA ASN A 28 -18.21 -13.32 -15.78
C ASN A 28 -18.48 -13.90 -14.36
N SER A 29 -17.85 -13.37 -13.31
CA SER A 29 -18.32 -13.69 -11.95
C SER A 29 -19.72 -13.12 -11.71
N ARG A 30 -20.58 -13.83 -10.95
CA ARG A 30 -21.90 -13.31 -10.54
C ARG A 30 -21.79 -12.07 -9.63
N SER A 31 -20.66 -11.88 -8.93
CA SER A 31 -20.38 -10.69 -8.13
C SER A 31 -20.11 -9.44 -8.99
N GLN A 32 -19.76 -9.61 -10.27
CA GLN A 32 -19.57 -8.50 -11.22
C GLN A 32 -20.84 -8.15 -12.03
N ARG A 33 -21.93 -8.93 -11.93
CA ARG A 33 -23.15 -8.69 -12.72
C ARG A 33 -23.98 -7.57 -12.08
N ARG A 34 -23.61 -6.33 -12.39
CA ARG A 34 -24.23 -5.11 -11.87
C ARG A 34 -25.58 -4.83 -12.54
N ASP A 35 -26.57 -4.39 -11.75
CA ASP A 35 -27.83 -3.88 -12.31
C ASP A 35 -27.55 -2.54 -13.02
N PRO A 36 -27.73 -2.44 -14.35
CA PRO A 36 -27.46 -1.21 -15.10
C PRO A 36 -28.36 -0.05 -14.71
N ARG A 37 -29.43 -0.28 -13.93
CA ARG A 37 -30.37 0.76 -13.49
C ARG A 37 -29.87 1.61 -12.33
N MET A 38 -28.90 1.12 -11.55
CA MET A 38 -28.38 1.88 -10.41
C MET A 38 -27.13 2.67 -10.84
N PRO A 39 -27.12 4.02 -10.70
CA PRO A 39 -25.92 4.80 -10.97
C PRO A 39 -24.81 4.47 -9.96
N LEU A 40 -23.54 4.51 -10.38
CA LEU A 40 -22.42 4.42 -9.42
C LEU A 40 -22.27 5.77 -8.74
N LEU A 41 -22.32 5.79 -7.41
CA LEU A 41 -21.97 6.98 -6.63
C LEU A 41 -20.57 7.47 -7.01
N ALA A 42 -19.63 6.55 -7.19
CA ALA A 42 -18.26 6.84 -7.63
C ALA A 42 -18.13 7.56 -8.98
N THR A 43 -19.18 7.58 -9.80
CA THR A 43 -19.20 8.28 -11.10
C THR A 43 -20.19 9.44 -11.15
N THR A 44 -20.86 9.75 -10.03
CA THR A 44 -21.93 10.76 -9.97
C THR A 44 -21.36 12.10 -9.50
N PRO A 45 -21.25 13.13 -10.36
CA PRO A 45 -20.49 14.35 -10.06
C PRO A 45 -20.90 15.05 -8.76
N GLY A 46 -22.21 15.25 -8.53
CA GLY A 46 -22.69 15.92 -7.33
C GLY A 46 -22.37 15.17 -6.04
N PHE A 47 -22.30 13.83 -6.08
CA PHE A 47 -21.86 13.03 -4.93
C PHE A 47 -20.34 13.11 -4.76
N THR A 48 -19.58 12.95 -5.84
CA THR A 48 -18.11 12.95 -5.78
C THR A 48 -17.54 14.30 -5.34
N GLU A 49 -18.16 15.42 -5.74
CA GLU A 49 -17.75 16.76 -5.28
C GLU A 49 -18.05 16.95 -3.78
N TRP A 50 -19.21 16.47 -3.32
CA TRP A 50 -19.61 16.59 -1.93
C TRP A 50 -18.76 15.72 -0.99
N ILE A 51 -18.57 14.43 -1.33
CA ILE A 51 -17.90 13.44 -0.47
C ILE A 51 -16.40 13.72 -0.28
N GLN A 52 -15.79 14.58 -1.09
CA GLN A 52 -14.38 14.97 -0.95
C GLN A 52 -14.12 15.93 0.22
N THR A 53 -15.16 16.56 0.78
CA THR A 53 -15.03 17.67 1.73
C THR A 53 -15.78 17.41 3.03
N GLY A 54 -15.55 18.26 4.04
CA GLY A 54 -16.26 18.16 5.34
C GLY A 54 -15.69 17.11 6.30
N TRP A 55 -14.57 16.47 5.94
CA TRP A 55 -13.81 15.59 6.81
C TRP A 55 -12.89 16.40 7.72
N GLY A 56 -12.86 16.07 9.00
CA GLY A 56 -11.95 16.67 9.97
C GLY A 56 -10.53 16.09 9.88
N ASP A 57 -9.64 16.62 10.72
CA ASP A 57 -8.29 16.06 10.87
C ASP A 57 -8.35 14.63 11.41
N ALA A 58 -7.41 13.80 10.96
CA ALA A 58 -7.34 12.40 11.33
C ALA A 58 -5.91 12.04 11.75
N ASP A 59 -5.80 11.35 12.88
CA ASP A 59 -4.52 10.83 13.36
C ASP A 59 -4.06 9.68 12.46
N ARG A 60 -2.91 9.89 11.82
CA ARG A 60 -2.25 8.91 10.94
C ARG A 60 -0.89 8.49 11.49
N THR A 61 -0.70 8.64 12.80
CA THR A 61 0.52 8.20 13.48
C THR A 61 0.63 6.68 13.41
N PRO A 62 1.72 6.13 12.82
CA PRO A 62 1.90 4.69 12.77
C PRO A 62 1.99 4.10 14.18
N ARG A 63 1.24 3.03 14.43
CA ARG A 63 1.35 2.25 15.68
C ARG A 63 2.50 1.28 15.54
N VAL A 64 3.59 1.56 16.25
CA VAL A 64 4.82 0.78 16.17
C VAL A 64 5.09 0.12 17.52
N GLU A 65 5.37 -1.18 17.47
CA GLU A 65 5.73 -1.94 18.66
C GLU A 65 7.12 -1.55 19.18
N SER A 66 7.25 -1.46 20.50
CA SER A 66 8.51 -1.06 21.13
C SER A 66 9.64 -2.04 20.78
N GLY A 67 10.74 -1.50 20.26
CA GLY A 67 11.92 -2.29 19.86
C GLY A 67 11.83 -2.97 18.49
N ALA A 68 10.67 -2.95 17.81
CA ALA A 68 10.52 -3.58 16.50
C ALA A 68 11.41 -2.91 15.43
N ILE A 69 11.44 -1.58 15.39
CA ILE A 69 12.23 -0.83 14.38
C ILE A 69 13.74 -0.97 14.59
N PRO A 70 14.29 -0.79 15.81
CA PRO A 70 15.70 -1.06 16.06
C PRO A 70 16.10 -2.52 15.75
N ALA A 71 15.23 -3.49 16.03
CA ALA A 71 15.51 -4.89 15.69
C ALA A 71 15.56 -5.09 14.17
N ALA A 72 14.57 -4.56 13.44
CA ALA A 72 14.50 -4.61 11.98
C ALA A 72 15.74 -3.98 11.31
N GLU A 73 16.27 -2.87 11.86
CA GLU A 73 17.52 -2.27 11.39
C GLU A 73 18.72 -3.24 11.53
N VAL A 74 18.86 -3.88 12.68
CA VAL A 74 19.90 -4.89 12.93
C VAL A 74 19.75 -6.08 11.97
N HIS A 75 18.51 -6.50 11.70
CA HIS A 75 18.21 -7.60 10.78
C HIS A 75 18.61 -7.26 9.34
N ARG A 76 18.28 -6.05 8.85
CA ARG A 76 18.73 -5.57 7.54
C ARG A 76 20.25 -5.54 7.43
N ARG A 77 20.96 -5.11 8.48
CA ARG A 77 22.43 -5.13 8.50
C ARG A 77 23.00 -6.55 8.40
N ARG A 78 22.46 -7.50 9.17
CA ARG A 78 22.86 -8.92 9.09
C ARG A 78 22.64 -9.51 7.70
N LEU A 79 21.48 -9.23 7.10
CA LEU A 79 21.16 -9.70 5.76
C LEU A 79 22.10 -9.07 4.72
N SER A 80 22.43 -7.79 4.90
CA SER A 80 23.34 -7.04 4.05
C SER A 80 24.76 -7.62 4.05
N GLU A 81 25.27 -8.02 5.22
CA GLU A 81 26.57 -8.68 5.36
C GLU A 81 26.59 -10.08 4.72
N ALA A 82 25.49 -10.82 4.81
CA ALA A 82 25.38 -12.17 4.28
C ALA A 82 25.23 -12.22 2.74
N LEU A 83 24.67 -11.18 2.13
CA LEU A 83 24.35 -11.12 0.70
C LEU A 83 24.92 -9.88 0.01
N PRO A 84 26.24 -9.63 0.07
CA PRO A 84 26.83 -8.41 -0.51
C PRO A 84 26.65 -8.37 -2.04
N GLY A 85 26.47 -7.17 -2.58
CA GLY A 85 26.42 -6.92 -4.02
C GLY A 85 25.14 -7.40 -4.72
N ARG A 86 24.12 -7.85 -3.99
CA ARG A 86 22.84 -8.31 -4.56
C ARG A 86 21.74 -7.29 -4.31
N THR A 87 20.78 -7.19 -5.23
CA THR A 87 19.52 -6.49 -4.94
C THR A 87 18.57 -7.49 -4.30
N LEU A 88 18.05 -7.16 -3.11
CA LEU A 88 17.07 -7.99 -2.42
C LEU A 88 15.71 -7.31 -2.48
N VAL A 89 14.68 -8.08 -2.84
CA VAL A 89 13.30 -7.61 -2.92
C VAL A 89 12.46 -8.52 -2.04
N VAL A 90 11.82 -7.96 -1.03
CA VAL A 90 11.01 -8.69 -0.04
C VAL A 90 9.63 -8.06 0.01
N THR A 91 8.59 -8.87 -0.14
CA THR A 91 7.20 -8.41 -0.26
C THR A 91 6.40 -8.74 0.98
N ALA A 92 5.54 -7.82 1.43
CA ALA A 92 4.66 -8.04 2.58
C ALA A 92 3.52 -9.02 2.26
N GLY A 93 3.11 -9.09 1.01
CA GLY A 93 1.91 -9.81 0.59
C GLY A 93 0.64 -9.03 0.86
N ARG A 94 -0.49 -9.74 0.83
CA ARG A 94 -1.84 -9.18 0.96
C ARG A 94 -2.80 -10.12 1.65
N ALA A 95 -3.88 -9.54 2.19
CA ALA A 95 -5.00 -10.25 2.78
C ALA A 95 -5.55 -11.27 1.77
N GLN A 96 -5.75 -12.50 2.23
CA GLN A 96 -6.26 -13.57 1.39
C GLN A 96 -7.79 -13.49 1.33
N LEU A 97 -8.35 -13.73 0.14
CA LEU A 97 -9.79 -13.77 0.00
C LEU A 97 -10.36 -14.94 0.81
N ARG A 98 -11.35 -14.64 1.64
CA ARG A 98 -12.10 -15.63 2.41
C ARG A 98 -13.33 -16.09 1.65
N MET A 99 -14.18 -15.15 1.25
CA MET A 99 -15.43 -15.42 0.55
C MET A 99 -15.99 -14.14 -0.08
N ASN A 100 -16.35 -14.18 -1.36
CA ASN A 100 -16.90 -13.04 -2.11
C ASN A 100 -15.99 -11.79 -2.06
N ASP A 101 -16.39 -10.77 -1.32
CA ASP A 101 -15.72 -9.48 -1.10
C ASP A 101 -15.16 -9.37 0.33
N THR A 102 -15.09 -10.49 1.06
CA THR A 102 -14.54 -10.57 2.41
C THR A 102 -13.16 -11.23 2.39
N PHE A 103 -12.21 -10.60 3.07
CA PHE A 103 -10.84 -11.07 3.22
C PHE A 103 -10.60 -11.58 4.63
N PHE A 104 -9.57 -12.41 4.81
CA PHE A 104 -8.99 -12.68 6.12
C PHE A 104 -8.23 -11.45 6.62
N ASP A 105 -8.04 -11.35 7.94
CA ASP A 105 -7.19 -10.30 8.52
C ASP A 105 -5.79 -10.36 7.90
N PHE A 106 -5.28 -9.19 7.50
CA PHE A 106 -3.95 -9.10 6.94
C PHE A 106 -2.90 -9.48 7.97
N ARG A 107 -1.99 -10.36 7.55
CA ARG A 107 -0.75 -10.66 8.27
C ARG A 107 0.38 -10.65 7.25
N ALA A 108 1.31 -9.72 7.43
CA ALA A 108 2.48 -9.62 6.57
C ALA A 108 3.30 -10.92 6.59
N ASP A 109 3.99 -11.16 5.47
CA ASP A 109 5.00 -12.20 5.36
C ASP A 109 6.05 -12.08 6.48
N SER A 110 6.52 -13.22 6.98
CA SER A 110 7.39 -13.25 8.16
C SER A 110 8.76 -12.65 7.87
N ASP A 111 9.31 -12.84 6.68
CA ASP A 111 10.60 -12.28 6.30
C ASP A 111 10.49 -10.76 6.10
N PHE A 112 9.39 -10.29 5.50
CA PHE A 112 9.10 -8.87 5.39
C PHE A 112 8.99 -8.22 6.77
N LEU A 113 8.17 -8.80 7.65
CA LEU A 113 7.95 -8.26 8.99
C LEU A 113 9.23 -8.28 9.83
N TRP A 114 10.08 -9.29 9.66
CA TRP A 114 11.40 -9.36 10.31
C TRP A 114 12.34 -8.23 9.87
N LEU A 115 12.26 -7.81 8.60
CA LEU A 115 13.14 -6.77 8.02
C LEU A 115 12.61 -5.34 8.15
N VAL A 116 11.29 -5.16 8.26
CA VAL A 116 10.65 -3.83 8.32
C VAL A 116 10.17 -3.50 9.73
N GLY A 117 9.74 -4.49 10.52
CA GLY A 117 9.21 -4.28 11.87
C GLY A 117 7.80 -3.65 11.89
N TYR A 118 7.19 -3.47 10.73
CA TYR A 118 5.86 -2.90 10.56
C TYR A 118 5.13 -3.63 9.43
N ALA A 119 3.85 -3.94 9.64
CA ALA A 119 3.02 -4.61 8.64
C ALA A 119 2.31 -3.57 7.78
N VAL A 120 2.54 -3.61 6.47
CA VAL A 120 1.84 -2.79 5.48
C VAL A 120 1.50 -3.68 4.29
N GLU A 121 0.22 -3.70 3.92
CA GLU A 121 -0.26 -4.49 2.79
C GLU A 121 0.34 -3.99 1.47
N ASP A 122 0.61 -4.93 0.55
CA ASP A 122 1.27 -4.66 -0.73
C ASP A 122 2.65 -3.98 -0.64
N GLY A 123 3.24 -3.91 0.57
CA GLY A 123 4.54 -3.33 0.80
C GLY A 123 5.66 -4.11 0.11
N VAL A 124 6.63 -3.40 -0.46
CA VAL A 124 7.82 -3.99 -1.09
C VAL A 124 9.08 -3.33 -0.56
N LEU A 125 9.83 -4.05 0.27
CA LEU A 125 11.15 -3.62 0.71
C LEU A 125 12.18 -3.98 -0.37
N VAL A 126 12.91 -2.97 -0.83
CA VAL A 126 14.05 -3.14 -1.74
C VAL A 126 15.33 -2.74 -1.02
N LEU A 127 16.27 -3.66 -0.94
CA LEU A 127 17.63 -3.42 -0.46
C LEU A 127 18.55 -3.34 -1.69
N ARG A 128 18.99 -2.14 -2.04
CA ARG A 128 19.91 -1.89 -3.17
C ARG A 128 21.35 -1.96 -2.69
N PRO A 129 22.23 -2.74 -3.35
CA PRO A 129 23.60 -2.87 -2.89
C PRO A 129 24.35 -1.55 -3.06
N VAL A 130 25.11 -1.18 -2.04
CA VAL A 130 26.01 -0.02 -2.03
C VAL A 130 27.37 -0.44 -1.48
N ALA A 131 28.37 0.44 -1.58
CA ALA A 131 29.66 0.18 -0.94
C ALA A 131 29.46 0.02 0.58
N GLY A 132 29.80 -1.16 1.11
CA GLY A 132 29.68 -1.45 2.54
C GLY A 132 28.31 -1.97 3.01
N GLY A 133 27.34 -2.19 2.12
CA GLY A 133 26.08 -2.82 2.51
C GLY A 133 24.92 -2.63 1.52
N HIS A 134 23.73 -2.29 2.04
CA HIS A 134 22.56 -1.98 1.25
C HIS A 134 21.89 -0.68 1.72
N ASP A 135 21.36 0.08 0.76
CA ASP A 135 20.39 1.14 1.00
C ASP A 135 18.96 0.57 0.95
N ALA A 136 18.14 0.92 1.92
CA ALA A 136 16.80 0.36 2.10
C ALA A 136 15.72 1.35 1.64
N THR A 137 14.79 0.89 0.80
CA THR A 137 13.61 1.65 0.37
C THR A 137 12.37 0.77 0.46
N LEU A 138 11.34 1.23 1.15
CA LEU A 138 10.06 0.54 1.28
C LEU A 138 9.04 1.20 0.35
N TYR A 139 8.59 0.49 -0.67
CA TYR A 139 7.49 0.96 -1.51
C TYR A 139 6.16 0.55 -0.90
N ILE A 140 5.19 1.46 -0.88
CA ILE A 140 3.83 1.22 -0.40
C ILE A 140 2.81 1.72 -1.41
N THR A 141 1.59 1.20 -1.32
CA THR A 141 0.42 1.85 -1.93
C THR A 141 0.02 3.04 -1.04
N PRO A 142 -0.01 4.27 -1.56
CA PRO A 142 -0.45 5.42 -0.77
C PRO A 142 -1.91 5.23 -0.32
N PRO A 143 -2.26 5.59 0.93
CA PRO A 143 -3.63 5.49 1.39
C PRO A 143 -4.52 6.48 0.65
N ALA A 144 -5.74 6.06 0.31
CA ALA A 144 -6.69 6.91 -0.39
C ALA A 144 -7.40 7.84 0.61
N ARG A 145 -7.07 9.13 0.56
CA ARG A 145 -7.48 10.19 1.49
C ARG A 145 -8.67 10.99 0.94
N PRO A 146 -9.37 11.81 1.77
CA PRO A 146 -10.35 12.75 1.27
C PRO A 146 -9.83 13.57 0.09
N GLY A 147 -10.53 13.52 -1.04
CA GLY A 147 -10.08 14.08 -2.32
C GLY A 147 -9.82 13.01 -3.38
N ASP A 148 -9.32 11.85 -2.98
CA ASP A 148 -9.04 10.74 -3.89
C ASP A 148 -10.31 10.01 -4.32
N ALA A 149 -10.36 9.55 -5.57
CA ALA A 149 -11.49 8.75 -6.05
C ALA A 149 -11.67 7.45 -5.24
N ALA A 150 -10.56 6.79 -4.90
CA ALA A 150 -10.55 5.55 -4.14
C ALA A 150 -10.99 5.73 -2.67
N PHE A 151 -10.97 6.95 -2.11
CA PHE A 151 -11.32 7.22 -0.71
C PHE A 151 -12.64 6.60 -0.28
N HIS A 152 -13.66 6.72 -1.13
CA HIS A 152 -15.00 6.17 -0.89
C HIS A 152 -15.35 5.02 -1.84
N ALA A 153 -14.69 4.94 -3.01
CA ALA A 153 -15.04 3.99 -4.06
C ALA A 153 -14.41 2.61 -3.84
N ASP A 154 -13.32 2.53 -3.06
CA ASP A 154 -12.67 1.27 -2.69
C ASP A 154 -13.00 0.94 -1.23
N ALA A 155 -13.87 -0.06 -1.02
CA ALA A 155 -14.26 -0.51 0.30
C ALA A 155 -13.14 -1.26 1.05
N ALA A 156 -12.14 -1.77 0.33
CA ALA A 156 -11.03 -2.52 0.90
C ALA A 156 -9.86 -1.61 1.32
N HIS A 157 -9.63 -0.48 0.65
CA HIS A 157 -8.47 0.39 0.92
C HIS A 157 -8.79 1.87 1.15
N GLY A 158 -10.02 2.32 0.88
CA GLY A 158 -10.41 3.72 1.08
C GLY A 158 -10.47 4.09 2.56
N GLU A 159 -9.82 5.19 2.97
CA GLU A 159 -9.80 5.61 4.39
C GLU A 159 -11.20 5.89 4.95
N LEU A 160 -12.22 6.11 4.10
CA LEU A 160 -13.61 6.18 4.55
C LEU A 160 -14.05 4.90 5.26
N TRP A 161 -13.56 3.75 4.78
CA TRP A 161 -13.99 2.43 5.19
C TRP A 161 -13.02 1.78 6.18
N VAL A 162 -11.71 1.87 5.92
CA VAL A 162 -10.67 1.24 6.76
C VAL A 162 -10.09 2.19 7.82
N GLY A 163 -10.57 3.42 7.84
CA GLY A 163 -10.06 4.47 8.71
C GLY A 163 -8.73 5.06 8.24
N PRO A 164 -8.24 6.12 8.91
CA PRO A 164 -7.01 6.81 8.54
C PRO A 164 -5.80 5.88 8.57
N GLN A 165 -5.02 5.88 7.49
CA GLN A 165 -3.83 5.05 7.36
C GLN A 165 -2.58 5.93 7.24
N PRO A 166 -1.43 5.50 7.78
CA PRO A 166 -0.18 6.23 7.61
C PRO A 166 0.27 6.20 6.14
N GLY A 167 0.72 7.34 5.63
CA GLY A 167 1.30 7.46 4.30
C GLY A 167 2.82 7.36 4.33
N ALA A 168 3.44 7.67 3.18
CA ALA A 168 4.89 7.55 3.03
C ALA A 168 5.67 8.42 4.02
N ALA A 169 5.25 9.68 4.22
CA ALA A 169 5.93 10.59 5.14
C ALA A 169 5.81 10.14 6.61
N GLU A 170 4.63 9.68 7.02
CA GLU A 170 4.40 9.19 8.37
C GLU A 170 5.19 7.90 8.64
N LEU A 171 5.26 6.99 7.67
CA LEU A 171 6.04 5.76 7.77
C LEU A 171 7.55 6.00 7.69
N GLU A 172 8.04 6.88 6.82
CA GLU A 172 9.46 7.22 6.74
C GLU A 172 9.96 7.75 8.09
N ALA A 173 9.19 8.65 8.72
CA ALA A 173 9.50 9.19 10.03
C ALA A 173 9.51 8.12 11.14
N ALA A 174 8.56 7.16 11.10
CA ALA A 174 8.43 6.14 12.13
C ALA A 174 9.41 4.96 11.98
N LEU A 175 9.71 4.57 10.74
CA LEU A 175 10.48 3.37 10.42
C LEU A 175 11.98 3.65 10.22
N GLY A 176 12.37 4.91 10.01
CA GLY A 176 13.76 5.30 9.80
C GLY A 176 14.37 4.74 8.50
N ILE A 177 13.53 4.41 7.52
CA ILE A 177 13.93 3.99 6.17
C ILE A 177 13.14 4.82 5.15
N ARG A 178 13.71 4.99 3.95
CA ARG A 178 13.02 5.70 2.86
C ARG A 178 11.73 4.97 2.49
N VAL A 179 10.64 5.72 2.28
CA VAL A 179 9.34 5.20 1.82
C VAL A 179 8.90 5.87 0.52
#